data_AF-A0AAU5TXM9-F1
#
_entry.id   AF-A0AAU5TXM9-F1
#
_cell.length_a   1.000
_cell.length_b   1.000
_cell.length_c   1.000
_cell.angle_alpha   90.00
_cell.angle_beta   90.00
_cell.angle_gamma   90.00
#
_symmetry.space_group_name_H-M   'P 1'
#
loop_
_entity.id
_entity.type
_entity.pdbx_description
1 polymer ?
#
loop_
_entity_poly.entity_id
_entity_poly.type
_entity_poly.pdbx_seq_one_letter_code
_entity_poly.pdbx_strand_id
1 'polypeptide(L)' 'MAATQTPPGECPQCWQHAHDKSIHRRLKPRQDCPACVDHMVNGCPNPVPKRKRCWW' A
#
# COMPACT_ATOMS: atom_id res chain seq x y z
N MET A 1 -17.15 -1.04 11.80
CA MET A 1 -16.19 -1.81 10.98
C MET A 1 -14.95 -0.96 10.77
N ALA A 2 -13.89 -1.15 11.55
CA ALA A 2 -12.62 -0.48 11.28
C ALA A 2 -11.90 -1.24 10.16
N ALA A 3 -12.42 -1.09 8.94
CA ALA A 3 -11.84 -1.70 7.76
C ALA A 3 -10.53 -0.95 7.42
N THR A 4 -9.40 -1.65 7.51
CA THR A 4 -8.26 -1.44 6.61
C THR A 4 -7.72 -0.01 6.48
N GLN A 5 -7.74 0.80 7.54
CA GLN A 5 -7.17 2.14 7.47
C GLN A 5 -5.65 2.02 7.52
N THR A 6 -5.01 2.36 6.41
CA THR A 6 -3.55 2.41 6.26
C THR A 6 -2.94 3.32 7.33
N PRO A 7 -1.88 2.88 8.04
CA PRO A 7 -1.26 3.71 9.06
C PRO A 7 -0.72 5.02 8.47
N PRO A 8 -0.77 6.13 9.22
CA PRO A 8 -0.16 7.38 8.80
C PRO A 8 1.34 7.18 8.57
N GLY A 9 1.80 7.43 7.33
CA GLY A 9 3.16 7.16 6.89
C GLY A 9 3.34 5.96 5.97
N GLU A 10 2.32 5.12 5.84
CA GLU A 10 2.33 3.98 4.94
C GLU A 10 1.48 4.23 3.70
N CYS A 11 1.80 3.48 2.65
CA CYS A 11 1.12 3.58 1.37
C CYS A 11 -0.13 2.68 1.38
N PRO A 12 -1.32 3.20 1.05
CA PRO A 12 -2.55 2.41 1.15
C PRO A 12 -2.58 1.24 0.18
N GLN A 13 -1.97 1.39 -0.99
CA GLN A 13 -1.86 0.31 -1.96
C GLN A 13 -0.94 -0.83 -1.47
N CYS A 14 0.21 -0.49 -0.87
CA CYS A 14 1.10 -1.49 -0.25
C CYS A 14 0.44 -2.20 0.92
N TRP A 15 -0.24 -1.44 1.79
CA TRP A 15 -0.96 -1.99 2.93
C TRP A 15 -2.07 -2.94 2.48
N GLN A 16 -2.86 -2.55 1.48
CA GLN A 16 -3.88 -3.43 0.92
C GLN A 16 -3.24 -4.70 0.32
N HIS A 17 -2.14 -4.59 -0.42
CA HIS A 17 -1.45 -5.76 -0.98
C HIS A 17 -0.84 -6.71 0.07
N ALA A 18 -0.47 -6.19 1.24
CA ALA A 18 0.02 -7.00 2.35
C ALA A 18 -1.12 -7.78 3.05
N HIS A 19 -2.31 -7.17 3.17
CA HIS A 19 -3.42 -7.74 3.93
C HIS A 19 -4.46 -8.47 3.09
N ASP A 20 -4.66 -8.05 1.84
CA ASP A 20 -5.64 -8.61 0.93
C ASP A 20 -4.93 -9.52 -0.08
N LYS A 21 -5.12 -10.84 0.10
CA LYS A 21 -4.56 -11.87 -0.80
C LYS A 21 -5.43 -12.06 -2.04
N SER A 22 -6.66 -11.52 -2.07
CA SER A 22 -7.59 -11.66 -3.19
C SER A 22 -7.10 -10.90 -4.43
N ILE A 23 -6.32 -9.84 -4.23
CA ILE A 23 -5.68 -9.08 -5.30
C ILE A 23 -4.70 -9.96 -6.10
N HIS A 24 -4.06 -10.92 -5.44
CA HIS A 24 -3.17 -11.89 -6.05
C HIS A 24 -3.88 -13.16 -6.53
N ARG A 25 -5.20 -13.26 -6.36
CA ARG A 25 -5.97 -14.45 -6.77
C ARG A 25 -5.92 -14.71 -8.27
N ARG A 26 -5.76 -13.65 -9.08
CA ARG A 26 -5.66 -13.73 -10.55
C ARG A 26 -4.21 -13.84 -11.05
N LEU A 27 -3.22 -13.68 -10.16
CA LEU A 27 -1.82 -13.80 -10.51
C LEU A 27 -1.41 -15.27 -10.57
N LYS A 28 -0.54 -15.61 -11.52
CA LYS A 28 0.01 -16.97 -11.61
C LYS A 28 0.91 -17.25 -10.40
N PRO A 29 1.06 -18.52 -10.00
CA PRO A 29 2.07 -18.89 -9.01
C PRO A 29 3.44 -18.34 -9.43
N ARG A 30 4.10 -17.57 -8.56
CA ARG A 30 5.42 -16.93 -8.81
C ARG A 30 5.42 -15.76 -9.80
N GLN A 31 4.26 -15.19 -10.12
CA GLN A 31 4.18 -13.96 -10.91
C GLN A 31 4.24 -12.73 -9.99
N ASP A 32 5.19 -11.84 -10.25
CA ASP A 32 5.25 -10.55 -9.56
C ASP A 32 4.06 -9.68 -9.97
N CYS A 33 3.48 -9.01 -8.97
CA CYS A 33 2.39 -8.08 -9.22
C CYS A 33 2.95 -6.83 -9.90
N PRO A 34 2.49 -6.48 -11.13
CA PRO A 34 3.01 -5.31 -11.83
C PRO A 34 2.76 -4.03 -11.05
N ALA A 35 1.66 -3.93 -10.28
CA ALA A 35 1.41 -2.80 -9.41
C ALA A 35 2.45 -2.70 -8.28
N CYS A 36 2.89 -3.81 -7.66
CA CYS A 36 3.96 -3.77 -6.66
C CYS A 36 5.30 -3.36 -7.27
N VAL A 37 5.62 -3.89 -8.46
CA VAL A 37 6.88 -3.59 -9.16
C VAL A 37 6.91 -2.13 -9.58
N ASP A 38 5.82 -1.65 -10.20
CA ASP A 38 5.63 -0.25 -10.56
C ASP A 38 5.80 0.65 -9.34
N HIS A 39 5.18 0.27 -8.22
CA HIS A 39 5.30 0.99 -6.96
C HIS A 39 6.73 1.04 -6.39
N MET A 40 7.48 -0.05 -6.54
CA MET A 40 8.87 -0.13 -6.11
C MET A 40 9.79 0.70 -7.00
N VAL A 41 9.53 0.76 -8.30
CA VAL A 41 10.36 1.47 -9.29
C VAL A 41 10.03 2.97 -9.35
N ASN A 42 8.75 3.33 -9.36
CA ASN A 42 8.28 4.72 -9.48
C ASN A 42 8.08 5.40 -8.12
N GLY A 43 8.11 4.64 -7.02
CA GLY A 43 7.90 5.13 -5.65
C GLY A 43 6.43 5.26 -5.26
N CYS A 44 6.15 5.41 -3.96
CA CYS A 44 4.77 5.62 -3.47
C CYS A 44 4.31 7.06 -3.71
N PRO A 45 3.29 7.31 -4.55
CA PRO A 45 2.84 8.67 -4.86
C PRO A 45 1.95 9.29 -3.77
N ASN A 46 1.34 8.47 -2.89
CA ASN A 46 0.37 8.97 -1.90
C ASN A 46 0.48 8.23 -0.55
N PRO A 47 1.61 8.37 0.19
CA PRO A 47 1.68 7.91 1.56
C PRO A 47 0.69 8.68 2.42
N VAL A 48 -0.01 8.00 3.32
CA VAL A 48 -0.97 8.68 4.22
C VAL A 48 -0.19 9.76 4.99
N PRO A 49 -0.60 11.04 4.92
CA PRO A 49 0.14 12.11 5.55
C PRO A 49 0.25 11.85 7.06
N LYS A 50 1.48 11.66 7.55
CA LYS A 50 1.75 11.67 8.98
C LYS A 50 1.31 13.04 9.50
N ARG A 51 0.50 13.07 10.56
CA ARG A 51 0.18 14.32 11.27
C ARG A 51 1.50 15.04 11.53
N LYS A 52 1.74 16.13 10.80
CA LYS A 52 2.84 17.03 11.13
C LYS A 52 2.53 17.50 12.54
N ARG A 53 3.41 17.22 13.50
CA ARG A 53 3.33 17.86 14.82
C ARG A 53 3.47 19.36 14.54
N CYS A 54 2.35 20.07 14.49
CA CYS A 54 2.35 21.52 14.49
C CYS A 54 2.79 21.92 15.90
N TRP A 55 4.05 22.34 16.03
CA TRP A 55 4.51 23.05 17.21
C TRP A 55 4.12 24.51 17.00
N TRP A 56 3.08 24.95 17.71
CA TRP A 56 2.78 26.35 18.00
C TRP A 56 3.17 26.61 19.44
#